data_AF-A0A3N5A917-F1
#
_entry.id   AF-A0A3N5A917-F1
#
_cell.length_a   1.000
_cell.length_b   1.000
_cell.length_c   1.000
_cell.angle_alpha   90.00
_cell.angle_beta   90.00
_cell.angle_gamma   90.00
#
_symmetry.space_group_name_H-M   'P 1'
#
loop_
_entity.id
_entity.type
_entity.pdbx_description
1 polymer ?
#
loop_
_entity_poly.entity_id
_entity_poly.type
_entity_poly.pdbx_seq_one_letter_code
_entity_poly.pdbx_strand_id
1 'polypeptide(L)'
;MVLLLTIFGPLPITVLLFAVGSFPYSLWVTRRKPSRSARWAVIGTAATIAAYGAGTVYGLAFTNPFDVCADRTGDGVYMDAGRDYRLTSVSVDSFPPSINCHWASGHSTDMVWFWVAPLLYAGLACAVVCSALLLINRDDKHGKARRGNEIDA
;
A
#
# COMPACT_ATOMS: atom_id res chain seq x y z
N MET A 1 -14.26 -19.46 -3.10
CA MET A 1 -14.36 -18.00 -2.84
C MET A 1 -13.14 -17.44 -2.12
N VAL A 2 -12.49 -18.19 -1.21
CA VAL A 2 -11.22 -17.80 -0.55
C VAL A 2 -10.06 -17.60 -1.55
N LEU A 3 -10.00 -18.38 -2.63
CA LEU A 3 -8.93 -18.29 -3.65
C LEU A 3 -8.94 -16.98 -4.47
N LEU A 4 -10.10 -16.33 -4.60
CA LEU A 4 -10.20 -15.07 -5.34
C LEU A 4 -9.64 -13.92 -4.51
N LEU A 5 -9.88 -13.89 -3.19
CA LEU A 5 -9.36 -12.82 -2.33
C LEU A 5 -7.83 -12.88 -2.15
N THR A 6 -7.25 -14.08 -2.12
CA THR A 6 -5.79 -14.27 -2.04
C THR A 6 -5.07 -13.95 -3.35
N ILE A 7 -5.72 -14.13 -4.50
CA ILE A 7 -5.12 -13.90 -5.84
C ILE A 7 -5.44 -12.51 -6.40
N PHE A 8 -6.64 -11.95 -6.15
CA PHE A 8 -7.11 -10.67 -6.71
C PHE A 8 -7.00 -9.46 -5.78
N GLY A 9 -6.68 -9.62 -4.49
CA GLY A 9 -6.53 -8.49 -3.58
C GLY A 9 -5.09 -7.96 -3.55
N PRO A 10 -4.18 -8.61 -2.80
CA PRO A 10 -2.87 -8.06 -2.50
C PRO A 10 -1.90 -8.10 -3.68
N LEU A 11 -1.97 -9.14 -4.52
CA LEU A 11 -1.09 -9.30 -5.68
C LEU A 11 -1.24 -8.18 -6.72
N PRO A 12 -2.43 -7.85 -7.23
CA PRO A 12 -2.56 -6.77 -8.22
C PRO A 12 -2.25 -5.40 -7.63
N ILE A 13 -2.55 -5.14 -6.35
CA ILE A 13 -2.19 -3.89 -5.68
C ILE A 13 -0.66 -3.79 -5.54
N THR A 14 0.00 -4.87 -5.16
CA THR A 14 1.47 -4.93 -5.08
C THR A 14 2.10 -4.70 -6.45
N VAL A 15 1.61 -5.39 -7.50
CA VAL A 15 2.09 -5.20 -8.87
C VAL A 15 1.89 -3.76 -9.34
N LEU A 16 0.74 -3.15 -9.05
CA LEU A 16 0.46 -1.75 -9.40
C LEU A 16 1.41 -0.79 -8.68
N LEU A 17 1.68 -1.00 -7.38
CA LEU A 17 2.63 -0.19 -6.62
C LEU A 17 4.06 -0.32 -7.17
N PHE A 18 4.49 -1.53 -7.51
CA PHE A 18 5.80 -1.75 -8.15
C PHE A 18 5.89 -1.14 -9.55
N ALA A 19 4.83 -1.27 -10.36
CA ALA A 19 4.76 -0.69 -11.69
C ALA A 19 4.85 0.86 -11.62
N VAL A 20 4.10 1.49 -10.70
CA VAL A 20 4.14 2.93 -10.48
C VAL A 20 5.51 3.37 -9.96
N GLY A 21 6.16 2.59 -9.11
CA GLY A 21 7.52 2.87 -8.60
C GLY A 21 8.64 2.70 -9.62
N SER A 22 8.46 1.82 -10.61
CA SER A 22 9.46 1.57 -11.66
C SER A 22 9.74 2.81 -12.51
N PHE A 23 8.73 3.65 -12.74
CA PHE A 23 8.84 4.85 -13.56
C PHE A 23 9.77 5.93 -12.95
N PRO A 24 9.56 6.42 -11.72
CA PRO A 24 10.50 7.34 -11.08
C PRO A 24 11.85 6.69 -10.78
N TYR A 25 11.91 5.38 -10.51
CA TYR A 25 13.17 4.66 -10.30
C TYR A 25 14.04 4.62 -11.55
N SER A 26 13.46 4.28 -12.72
CA SER A 26 14.19 4.30 -13.99
C SER A 26 14.74 5.69 -14.32
N LEU A 27 13.98 6.75 -14.02
CA LEU A 27 14.41 8.13 -14.18
C LEU A 27 15.52 8.55 -13.22
N TRP A 28 15.53 7.97 -12.02
CA TRP A 28 16.59 8.19 -11.06
C TRP A 28 17.91 7.54 -11.52
N VAL A 29 17.86 6.29 -11.97
CA VAL A 29 19.05 5.52 -12.40
C VAL A 29 19.62 6.03 -13.72
N THR A 30 18.78 6.44 -14.67
CA THR A 30 19.23 6.89 -16.00
C THR A 30 19.83 8.31 -16.01
N ARG A 31 19.62 9.12 -14.96
CA ARG A 31 20.11 10.51 -14.91
C ARG A 31 21.25 10.68 -13.90
N ARG A 32 22.40 11.18 -14.38
CA ARG A 32 23.56 11.59 -13.55
C ARG A 32 23.22 12.59 -12.43
N LYS A 33 22.16 13.38 -12.58
CA LYS A 33 21.63 14.31 -11.56
C LYS A 33 20.10 14.18 -11.47
N PRO A 34 19.56 13.32 -10.60
CA PRO A 34 18.13 13.22 -10.39
C PRO A 34 17.57 14.50 -9.76
N SER A 35 16.40 14.95 -10.21
CA SER A 35 15.71 16.09 -9.61
C SER A 35 15.20 15.75 -8.21
N ARG A 36 15.01 16.78 -7.37
CA ARG A 36 14.47 16.61 -6.01
C ARG A 36 13.12 15.87 -6.02
N SER A 37 12.27 16.15 -7.01
CA SER A 37 11.00 15.44 -7.23
C SER A 37 11.18 13.95 -7.54
N ALA A 38 12.16 13.56 -8.36
CA ALA A 38 12.44 12.15 -8.63
C ALA A 38 12.85 11.39 -7.36
N ARG A 39 13.68 12.01 -6.51
CA ARG A 39 14.08 11.43 -5.23
C ARG A 39 12.89 11.22 -4.29
N TRP A 40 12.04 12.25 -4.13
CA TRP A 40 10.85 12.14 -3.29
C TRP A 40 9.81 11.16 -3.84
N ALA A 41 9.65 11.06 -5.16
CA ALA A 41 8.77 10.06 -5.77
C ALA A 41 9.23 8.63 -5.46
N VAL A 42 10.53 8.35 -5.57
CA VAL A 42 11.10 7.04 -5.21
C VAL A 42 10.92 6.74 -3.73
N ILE A 43 11.24 7.70 -2.85
CA ILE A 43 11.08 7.52 -1.39
C ILE A 43 9.61 7.30 -1.02
N GLY A 44 8.69 8.10 -1.56
CA GLY A 44 7.25 7.95 -1.32
C GLY A 44 6.73 6.60 -1.80
N THR A 45 7.18 6.14 -2.97
CA THR A 45 6.77 4.83 -3.50
C THR A 45 7.32 3.69 -2.64
N ALA A 46 8.60 3.76 -2.27
CA ALA A 46 9.22 2.75 -1.39
C ALA A 46 8.54 2.70 -0.02
N ALA A 47 8.21 3.85 0.57
CA ALA A 47 7.45 3.93 1.82
C ALA A 47 6.05 3.33 1.68
N THR A 48 5.37 3.58 0.56
CA THR A 48 4.04 3.01 0.28
C THR A 48 4.11 1.48 0.17
N ILE A 49 5.10 0.96 -0.56
CA ILE A 49 5.32 -0.49 -0.71
C ILE A 49 5.62 -1.12 0.64
N ALA A 50 6.49 -0.50 1.45
CA ALA A 50 6.83 -0.99 2.78
C ALA A 50 5.61 -0.97 3.73
N ALA A 51 4.82 0.11 3.72
CA ALA A 51 3.59 0.22 4.50
C ALA A 51 2.57 -0.84 4.09
N TYR A 52 2.34 -1.02 2.79
CA TYR A 52 1.43 -2.03 2.27
C TYR A 52 1.88 -3.43 2.65
N GLY A 53 3.17 -3.74 2.46
CA GLY A 53 3.77 -5.00 2.88
C GLY A 53 3.55 -5.27 4.37
N ALA A 54 3.83 -4.29 5.23
CA ALA A 54 3.61 -4.37 6.67
C ALA A 54 2.13 -4.58 7.04
N GLY A 55 1.17 -4.02 6.29
CA GLY A 55 -0.25 -4.29 6.47
C GLY A 55 -0.68 -5.71 6.07
N THR A 56 -0.02 -6.28 5.06
CA THR A 56 -0.36 -7.60 4.52
C THR A 56 0.34 -8.76 5.23
N VAL A 57 1.29 -8.53 6.14
CA VAL A 57 2.01 -9.62 6.83
C VAL A 57 1.06 -10.59 7.53
N TYR A 58 -0.04 -10.09 8.11
CA TYR A 58 -1.04 -10.92 8.78
C TYR A 58 -1.84 -11.77 7.80
N GLY A 59 -2.22 -11.23 6.64
CA GLY A 59 -2.92 -11.97 5.59
C GLY A 59 -2.03 -13.00 4.86
N LEU A 60 -0.70 -12.85 4.94
CA LEU A 60 0.27 -13.80 4.39
C LEU A 60 0.72 -14.85 5.42
N ALA A 61 0.79 -14.49 6.70
CA ALA A 61 1.20 -15.39 7.78
C ALA A 61 0.08 -16.35 8.22
N PHE A 62 -1.18 -15.93 8.12
CA PHE A 62 -2.33 -16.72 8.56
C PHE A 62 -3.22 -17.10 7.38
N THR A 63 -3.47 -18.40 7.24
CA THR A 63 -4.35 -18.95 6.19
C THR A 63 -5.83 -18.69 6.44
N ASN A 64 -6.20 -18.37 7.69
CA ASN A 64 -7.57 -18.09 8.10
C ASN A 64 -7.62 -16.78 8.91
N PRO A 65 -8.43 -15.78 8.50
CA PRO A 65 -8.51 -14.48 9.19
C PRO A 65 -9.01 -14.58 10.63
N PHE A 66 -9.74 -15.65 10.98
CA PHE A 66 -10.16 -15.89 12.36
C PHE A 66 -8.97 -16.17 13.29
N ASP A 67 -7.92 -16.82 12.79
CA ASP A 67 -6.73 -17.16 13.57
C ASP A 67 -5.83 -15.93 13.84
N VAL A 68 -6.04 -14.83 13.12
CA VAL A 68 -5.39 -13.53 13.39
C VAL A 68 -6.05 -12.84 14.58
N CYS A 69 -7.37 -12.97 14.67
CA CYS A 69 -8.19 -12.26 15.64
C CYS A 69 -8.20 -12.93 17.02
N ALA A 70 -8.15 -14.26 17.06
CA ALA A 70 -8.45 -15.02 18.26
C ALA A 70 -7.79 -16.40 18.24
N ASP A 71 -7.49 -16.92 19.42
CA ASP A 71 -7.07 -18.31 19.58
C ASP A 71 -8.28 -19.24 19.66
N ARG A 72 -8.14 -20.40 19.02
CA ARG A 72 -9.16 -21.44 19.06
C ARG A 72 -9.05 -22.23 20.36
N THR A 73 -10.05 -22.11 21.22
CA THR A 73 -10.16 -22.91 22.45
C THR A 73 -10.42 -24.40 22.15
N GLY A 74 -10.22 -25.26 23.15
CA GLY A 74 -10.47 -26.71 23.05
C GLY A 74 -11.90 -27.09 22.63
N ASP A 75 -12.86 -26.21 22.90
CA ASP A 75 -14.27 -26.35 22.49
C ASP A 75 -14.54 -25.84 21.05
N GLY A 76 -13.49 -25.42 20.33
CA GLY A 76 -13.57 -24.93 18.96
C GLY A 76 -14.08 -23.49 18.84
N VAL A 77 -14.12 -22.74 19.92
CA VAL A 77 -14.60 -21.34 19.97
C VAL A 77 -13.42 -20.37 19.90
N TYR A 78 -13.56 -19.33 19.08
CA TYR A 78 -12.60 -18.23 18.99
C TYR A 78 -12.86 -17.19 20.08
N MET A 79 -11.89 -17.02 20.99
CA MET A 79 -11.95 -16.10 22.12
C MET A 79 -10.85 -15.03 22.03
N ASP A 80 -11.13 -13.84 22.54
CA ASP A 80 -10.13 -12.79 22.70
C ASP A 80 -9.06 -13.24 23.71
N ALA A 81 -7.77 -13.18 23.31
CA ALA A 81 -6.65 -13.62 24.14
C ALA A 81 -6.53 -12.86 25.47
N GLY A 82 -7.18 -11.70 25.60
CA GLY A 82 -7.22 -10.90 26.82
C GLY A 82 -8.59 -10.81 27.50
N ARG A 83 -9.67 -11.35 26.91
CA ARG A 83 -11.05 -11.18 27.39
C ARG A 83 -11.95 -12.36 27.04
N ASP A 84 -12.94 -12.66 27.87
CA ASP A 84 -13.88 -13.77 27.64
C ASP A 84 -14.97 -13.47 26.57
N TYR A 85 -14.64 -12.65 25.56
CA TYR A 85 -15.57 -12.30 24.49
C TYR A 85 -15.38 -13.20 23.27
N ARG A 86 -16.51 -13.72 22.78
CA ARG A 86 -16.54 -14.54 21.56
C ARG A 86 -16.41 -13.65 20.34
N LEU A 87 -15.61 -14.12 19.37
CA LEU A 87 -15.52 -13.49 18.06
C LEU A 87 -16.83 -13.73 17.28
N THR A 88 -17.42 -12.67 16.75
CA THR A 88 -18.71 -12.68 16.05
C THR A 88 -18.52 -12.71 14.54
N SER A 89 -17.64 -11.85 14.03
CA SER A 89 -17.30 -11.79 12.61
C SER A 89 -15.92 -11.16 12.42
N VAL A 90 -15.33 -11.39 11.25
CA VAL A 90 -14.08 -10.76 10.83
C VAL A 90 -14.29 -10.11 9.48
N SER A 91 -13.92 -8.83 9.36
CA SER A 91 -13.88 -8.10 8.11
C SER A 91 -12.43 -7.93 7.68
N VAL A 92 -12.15 -8.17 6.39
CA VAL A 92 -10.81 -8.01 5.83
C VAL A 92 -10.88 -7.08 4.64
N ASP A 93 -10.19 -5.94 4.74
CA ASP A 93 -10.07 -4.98 3.64
C ASP A 93 -8.69 -5.10 2.99
N SER A 94 -8.67 -5.06 1.66
CA SER A 94 -7.42 -5.11 0.88
C SER A 94 -6.77 -3.75 0.68
N PHE A 95 -7.53 -2.65 0.81
CA PHE A 95 -7.02 -1.29 0.66
C PHE A 95 -7.91 -0.23 1.36
N PRO A 96 -7.38 0.51 2.35
CA PRO A 96 -6.11 0.24 3.03
C PRO A 96 -6.18 -1.15 3.70
N PRO A 97 -5.06 -1.87 3.85
CA PRO A 97 -5.06 -3.15 4.55
C PRO A 97 -5.67 -3.01 5.95
N SER A 98 -6.72 -3.77 6.25
CA SER A 98 -7.36 -3.80 7.56
C SER A 98 -7.83 -5.23 7.88
N ILE A 99 -7.79 -5.60 9.16
CA ILE A 99 -8.38 -6.86 9.65
C ILE A 99 -9.16 -6.52 10.91
N ASN A 100 -10.46 -6.29 10.75
CA ASN A 100 -11.33 -5.85 11.83
C ASN A 100 -12.04 -7.04 12.46
N CYS A 101 -11.79 -7.27 13.74
CA CYS A 101 -12.38 -8.34 14.53
C CYS A 101 -13.57 -7.79 15.31
N HIS A 102 -14.76 -8.33 15.09
CA HIS A 102 -15.98 -7.89 15.78
C HIS A 102 -16.32 -8.86 16.91
N TRP A 103 -16.47 -8.33 18.12
CA TRP A 103 -16.66 -9.12 19.34
C TRP A 103 -18.10 -9.08 19.84
N ALA A 104 -18.51 -10.12 20.57
CA ALA A 104 -19.87 -10.23 21.10
C ALA A 104 -20.26 -9.10 22.07
N SER A 105 -19.28 -8.42 22.68
CA SER A 105 -19.50 -7.23 23.50
C SER A 105 -19.77 -5.95 22.69
N GLY A 106 -19.77 -6.01 21.37
CA GLY A 106 -20.07 -4.90 20.47
C GLY A 106 -18.88 -4.00 20.13
N HIS A 107 -17.69 -4.28 20.66
CA HIS A 107 -16.46 -3.58 20.26
C HIS A 107 -15.81 -4.24 19.04
N SER A 108 -14.98 -3.47 18.33
CA SER A 108 -14.21 -3.94 17.19
C SER A 108 -12.74 -3.55 17.34
N THR A 109 -11.84 -4.42 16.89
CA THR A 109 -10.39 -4.20 16.97
C THR A 109 -9.74 -4.46 15.63
N ASP A 110 -8.94 -3.52 15.14
CA ASP A 110 -8.12 -3.71 13.95
C ASP A 110 -6.77 -4.32 14.35
N MET A 111 -6.42 -5.44 13.72
CA MET A 111 -5.16 -6.13 13.94
C MET A 111 -4.02 -5.57 13.10
N VAL A 112 -4.32 -4.73 12.10
CA VAL A 112 -3.28 -4.03 11.34
C VAL A 112 -2.71 -2.88 12.17
N TRP A 113 -1.40 -2.69 12.08
CA TRP A 113 -0.71 -1.61 12.78
C TRP A 113 -1.29 -0.23 12.43
N PHE A 114 -1.59 0.56 13.46
CA PHE A 114 -2.21 1.88 13.35
C PHE A 114 -1.48 2.87 12.41
N TRP A 115 -0.17 2.68 12.18
CA TRP A 115 0.64 3.55 11.33
C TRP A 115 0.61 3.15 9.85
N VAL A 116 0.13 1.95 9.51
CA VAL A 116 0.13 1.43 8.14
C VAL A 116 -0.72 2.31 7.23
N ALA A 117 -1.98 2.57 7.57
CA ALA A 117 -2.87 3.36 6.72
C ALA A 117 -2.38 4.81 6.55
N PRO A 118 -2.01 5.56 7.63
CA PRO A 118 -1.46 6.90 7.47
C PRO A 118 -0.19 6.95 6.61
N LEU A 119 0.76 6.01 6.82
CA LEU A 119 2.02 5.98 6.08
C LEU A 119 1.79 5.63 4.61
N LEU A 120 0.86 4.72 4.35
CA LEU A 120 0.47 4.32 2.99
C LEU A 120 -0.14 5.51 2.24
N TYR A 121 -1.10 6.22 2.83
CA TYR A 121 -1.70 7.39 2.19
C TYR A 121 -0.70 8.53 1.98
N ALA A 122 0.15 8.81 2.98
CA ALA A 122 1.17 9.85 2.87
C ALA A 122 2.21 9.52 1.78
N GLY A 123 2.67 8.26 1.73
CA GLY A 123 3.58 7.77 0.72
C GLY A 123 2.98 7.87 -0.68
N LEU A 124 1.72 7.46 -0.85
CA LEU A 124 1.03 7.45 -2.13
C LEU A 124 0.78 8.87 -2.63
N ALA A 125 0.33 9.77 -1.76
CA ALA A 125 0.17 11.19 -2.09
C ALA A 125 1.51 11.82 -2.54
N CYS A 126 2.59 11.57 -1.80
CA CYS A 126 3.92 12.05 -2.15
C CYS A 126 4.40 11.50 -3.50
N ALA A 127 4.22 10.20 -3.74
CA ALA A 127 4.58 9.55 -4.99
C ALA A 127 3.82 10.13 -6.19
N VAL A 128 2.50 10.30 -6.07
CA VAL A 128 1.64 10.84 -7.13
C VAL A 128 2.00 12.29 -7.44
N VAL A 129 2.09 13.16 -6.41
CA VAL A 129 2.40 14.58 -6.60
C VAL A 129 3.79 14.76 -7.21
N CYS A 130 4.80 14.07 -6.70
CA CYS A 130 6.16 14.18 -7.22
C CYS A 130 6.27 13.63 -8.65
N SER A 131 5.56 12.56 -8.98
CA SER A 131 5.52 12.00 -10.34
C SER A 131 4.81 12.92 -11.32
N ALA A 132 3.68 13.53 -10.93
CA ALA A 132 2.99 14.53 -11.73
C ALA A 132 3.91 15.73 -12.02
N LEU A 133 4.60 16.25 -11.00
CA LEU A 133 5.59 17.32 -11.18
C LEU A 133 6.73 16.93 -12.12
N LEU A 134 7.16 15.67 -12.12
CA LEU A 134 8.18 15.20 -13.07
C LEU A 134 7.67 15.19 -14.51
N LEU A 135 6.43 14.77 -14.73
CA LEU A 135 5.82 14.74 -16.06
C LEU A 135 5.63 16.16 -16.60
N ILE A 136 5.03 17.06 -15.82
CA ILE A 136 4.82 18.47 -16.20
C ILE A 136 6.16 19.14 -16.56
N ASN A 137 7.18 18.98 -15.72
CA ASN A 137 8.50 19.55 -15.98
C ASN A 137 9.20 18.95 -17.22
N ARG A 138 8.83 17.74 -17.66
CA ARG A 138 9.36 17.16 -18.90
C ARG A 138 8.65 17.71 -20.12
N ASP A 139 7.33 17.85 -20.06
CA ASP A 139 6.53 18.40 -21.15
C ASP A 139 6.93 19.84 -21.44
N ASP A 140 7.14 20.66 -20.40
CA ASP A 140 7.65 22.03 -20.55
C ASP A 140 9.02 22.10 -21.23
N LYS A 141 9.92 21.18 -20.88
CA LYS A 141 11.27 21.13 -21.48
C LYS A 141 11.24 20.65 -22.93
N HIS A 142 10.43 19.64 -23.26
CA HIS A 142 10.28 19.18 -24.63
C HIS A 142 9.56 20.20 -25.51
N GLY A 143 8.55 20.89 -24.99
CA GLY A 143 7.89 22.00 -25.69
C GLY A 143 8.86 23.14 -26.01
N LYS A 144 9.69 23.54 -25.05
CA LYS A 144 10.73 24.57 -25.27
C LYS A 144 11.80 24.13 -26.28
N ALA A 145 12.29 22.89 -26.19
CA ALA A 145 13.29 22.36 -27.11
C ALA A 145 12.76 22.29 -28.55
N ARG A 146 11.52 21.84 -28.75
CA ARG A 146 10.87 21.79 -30.06
C ARG A 146 10.68 23.20 -30.66
N ARG A 147 10.27 24.17 -29.85
CA ARG A 147 10.08 25.55 -30.29
C ARG A 147 11.39 26.25 -30.65
N GLY A 148 12.48 25.96 -29.94
CA GLY A 148 13.82 26.47 -30.28
C GLY A 148 14.29 25.99 -31.66
N ASN A 149 14.15 24.69 -31.92
CA ASN A 149 14.54 24.10 -33.22
C ASN A 149 13.73 24.65 -34.41
N GLU A 150 12.51 25.16 -34.18
CA GLU A 150 11.66 25.75 -35.22
C GLU A 150 12.01 27.23 -35.51
N ILE A 151 12.76 27.89 -34.62
CA ILE A 151 13.23 29.27 -34.82
C ILE A 151 14.60 29.29 -35.52
N ASP A 152 15.37 28.20 -35.39
CA ASP A 152 16.70 28.04 -35.98
C ASP A 152 16.69 27.38 -37.39
N ALA A 153 15.51 27.06 -37.93
CA ALA A 153 15.31 26.43 -39.25
C ALA A 153 14.74 27.43 -40.26
#